data_AF-A0A3G2T1R8-F1
#
_entry.id   AF-A0A3G2T1R8-F1
#
_cell.length_a   1.000
_cell.length_b   1.000
_cell.length_c   1.000
_cell.angle_alpha   90.00
_cell.angle_beta   90.00
_cell.angle_gamma   90.00
#
_symmetry.space_group_name_H-M   'P 1'
#
loop_
_entity.id
_entity.type
_entity.pdbx_description
1 polymer ?
#
loop_
_entity_poly.entity_id
_entity_poly.type
_entity_poly.pdbx_seq_one_letter_code
_entity_poly.pdbx_strand_id
1 'polypeptide(L)' 'MTPIDFRAELYKTYVASGMTDHVLIQEYINIAEAFVFNKSQLTMSEFNELMERLAKNQN' A
#
# COMPACT_ATOMS: atom_id res chain seq x y z
N MET A 1 17.74 1.76 -4.32
CA MET A 1 16.78 1.88 -3.21
C MET A 1 16.51 0.49 -2.66
N THR A 2 16.68 0.27 -1.36
CA THR A 2 16.34 -1.02 -0.72
C THR A 2 14.85 -1.08 -0.40
N PRO A 3 14.25 -2.28 -0.17
CA PRO A 3 12.87 -2.38 0.29
C PRO A 3 12.61 -1.60 1.59
N ILE A 4 13.59 -1.55 2.49
CA ILE A 4 13.50 -0.81 3.75
C ILE A 4 13.43 0.70 3.50
N ASP A 5 14.29 1.23 2.63
CA ASP A 5 14.27 2.66 2.28
C ASP A 5 12.95 3.04 1.59
N PHE A 6 12.45 2.17 0.71
CA PHE A 6 11.18 2.36 0.02
C PHE A 6 9.98 2.42 0.97
N ARG A 7 9.90 1.47 1.91
CA ARG A 7 8.86 1.46 2.96
C ARG A 7 8.90 2.74 3.80
N ALA A 8 10.10 3.16 4.21
CA ALA A 8 10.27 4.35 5.04
C ALA A 8 9.86 5.64 4.31
N GLU A 9 10.21 5.78 3.03
CA GLU A 9 9.82 6.93 2.18
C GLU A 9 8.31 7.01 1.99
N LEU A 10 7.65 5.88 1.65
CA LEU A 10 6.20 5.84 1.49
C LEU A 10 5.46 6.11 2.79
N TYR A 11 5.91 5.53 3.91
CA TYR A 11 5.31 5.76 5.21
C TYR A 11 5.33 7.25 5.59
N LYS A 12 6.50 7.90 5.44
CA LYS A 12 6.63 9.35 5.66
C LYS A 12 5.70 10.14 4.74
N THR A 13 5.59 9.75 3.48
CA THR A 13 4.73 10.41 2.49
C THR A 13 3.25 10.33 2.87
N TYR A 14 2.76 9.15 3.28
CA TYR A 14 1.37 8.98 3.70
C TYR A 14 1.06 9.73 5.00
N VAL A 15 1.97 9.73 5.97
CA VAL A 15 1.79 10.52 7.19
C VAL A 15 1.77 12.02 6.86
N ALA A 16 2.65 12.47 5.98
CA ALA A 16 2.70 13.87 5.54
C ALA A 16 1.46 14.29 4.72
N SER A 17 0.76 13.36 4.07
CA SER A 17 -0.50 13.64 3.37
C SER A 17 -1.73 13.69 4.30
N GLY A 18 -1.54 13.44 5.60
CA GLY A 18 -2.60 13.47 6.60
C GLY A 18 -3.29 12.11 6.81
N MET A 19 -2.77 11.02 6.24
CA MET A 19 -3.27 9.69 6.55
C MET A 19 -2.81 9.29 7.96
N THR A 20 -3.76 9.04 8.86
CA THR A 20 -3.49 8.67 10.25
C THR A 20 -3.73 7.19 10.54
N ASP A 21 -4.39 6.47 9.64
CA ASP A 21 -4.59 5.03 9.75
C ASP A 21 -3.31 4.28 9.38
N HIS A 22 -2.52 3.94 10.39
CA HIS A 22 -1.24 3.25 10.21
C HIS A 22 -1.39 1.84 9.63
N VAL A 23 -2.53 1.17 9.85
CA VAL A 23 -2.79 -0.16 9.28
C VAL A 23 -2.99 -0.01 7.77
N LEU A 24 -3.81 0.96 7.35
CA LEU A 24 -4.06 1.26 5.94
C LEU A 24 -2.77 1.68 5.21
N ILE A 25 -1.95 2.52 5.84
CA ILE A 25 -0.65 2.92 5.30
C ILE A 25 0.22 1.69 5.03
N GLN A 26 0.26 0.75 5.96
CA GLN A 26 1.09 -0.45 5.84
C GLN A 26 0.58 -1.40 4.75
N GLU A 27 -0.74 -1.52 4.58
CA GLU A 27 -1.33 -2.27 3.46
C GLU A 27 -0.91 -1.65 2.12
N TYR A 28 -1.06 -0.33 1.94
CA TYR A 28 -0.64 0.34 0.71
C TYR A 28 0.86 0.24 0.43
N ILE A 29 1.70 0.29 1.46
CA ILE A 29 3.14 0.07 1.31
C ILE A 29 3.44 -1.35 0.79
N ASN A 30 2.79 -2.37 1.35
CA ASN A 30 3.00 -3.76 0.93
C ASN A 30 2.62 -3.97 -0.55
N ILE A 31 1.54 -3.35 -1.00
CA ILE A 31 1.09 -3.40 -2.39
C ILE A 31 2.09 -2.70 -3.31
N ALA A 32 2.49 -1.47 -2.95
CA ALA A 32 3.45 -0.70 -3.73
C ALA A 32 4.80 -1.42 -3.82
N GLU A 33 5.23 -2.09 -2.76
CA GLU A 33 6.47 -2.87 -2.73
C GLU A 33 6.37 -4.10 -3.62
N ALA A 34 5.27 -4.85 -3.57
CA ALA A 34 5.04 -5.99 -4.44
C ALA A 34 5.07 -5.57 -5.92
N PHE A 35 4.45 -4.45 -6.26
CA PHE A 35 4.48 -3.89 -7.60
C PHE A 35 5.90 -3.52 -8.06
N VAL A 36 6.65 -2.78 -7.23
CA VAL A 36 7.98 -2.25 -7.58
C VAL A 36 9.06 -3.33 -7.59
N PHE A 37 9.08 -4.22 -6.60
CA PHE A 37 10.19 -5.16 -6.39
C PHE A 37 9.88 -6.57 -6.90
N ASN A 38 8.64 -7.04 -6.82
CA ASN A 38 8.29 -8.40 -7.22
C ASN A 38 7.81 -8.48 -8.68
N LYS A 39 7.72 -7.34 -9.39
CA LYS A 39 7.16 -7.22 -10.75
C LYS A 39 5.82 -7.97 -10.90
N SER A 40 5.08 -8.15 -9.80
CA SER A 40 3.71 -8.65 -9.91
C SER A 40 2.96 -7.54 -10.64
N GLN A 41 2.57 -7.80 -11.89
CA GLN A 41 1.61 -6.95 -12.55
C GLN A 41 0.37 -7.05 -11.68
N LEU A 42 0.12 -6.02 -10.87
CA LEU A 42 -1.13 -5.93 -10.14
C LEU A 42 -2.20 -5.93 -11.21
N THR A 43 -2.87 -7.07 -11.37
CA THR A 43 -3.93 -7.19 -12.34
C THR A 43 -5.09 -6.34 -11.86
N MET A 44 -5.91 -5.85 -12.79
CA MET A 44 -7.11 -5.10 -12.43
C MET A 44 -8.02 -5.90 -11.47
N SER A 45 -7.95 -7.22 -11.53
CA SER A 45 -8.64 -8.13 -10.60
C SER A 45 -8.13 -8.00 -9.18
N GLU A 46 -6.81 -8.07 -8.96
CA GLU A 46 -6.19 -7.95 -7.64
C GLU A 46 -6.39 -6.55 -7.03
N PHE A 47 -6.39 -5.51 -7.89
CA PHE A 47 -6.72 -4.16 -7.46
C PHE A 47 -8.18 -4.04 -6.98
N ASN A 48 -9.14 -4.63 -7.70
CA ASN A 48 -10.55 -4.59 -7.32
C ASN A 48 -10.80 -5.38 -6.03
N GLU A 49 -10.21 -6.56 -5.87
CA GLU A 49 -10.33 -7.35 -4.64
C GLU A 49 -9.79 -6.59 -3.41
N LEU A 50 -8.68 -5.87 -3.59
CA LEU A 50 -8.14 -5.02 -2.54
C LEU A 50 -9.12 -3.89 -2.19
N MET A 51 -9.65 -3.16 -3.19
CA MET A 51 -10.58 -2.06 -2.93
C MET A 51 -11.86 -2.54 -2.23
N GLU A 52 -12.34 -3.74 -2.55
CA GLU A 52 -13.47 -4.36 -1.86
C GLU A 52 -13.15 -4.72 -0.39
N ARG A 53 -11.95 -5.25 -0.12
CA ARG A 53 -11.50 -5.54 1.25
C ARG A 53 -11.39 -4.26 2.08
N LEU A 54 -10.84 -3.21 1.51
CA LEU A 54 -10.71 -1.91 2.15
C LEU A 54 -12.08 -1.28 2.45
N ALA A 55 -13.01 -1.35 1.50
CA ALA A 55 -14.38 -0.86 1.71
C ALA A 55 -15.13 -1.62 2.82
N LYS A 56 -14.84 -2.91 3.01
CA LYS A 56 -15.44 -3.72 4.08
C LYS A 56 -14.85 -3.42 5.47
N ASN A 57 -13.58 -3.02 5.55
CA ASN A 57 -12.91 -2.72 6.82
C ASN A 57 -13.25 -1.32 7.38
N GLN A 58 -14.09 -0.53 6.69
CA GLN A 58 -14.55 0.79 7.13
C GLN A 58 -15.94 0.79 7.80
N ASN A 59 -16.59 -0.37 7.92
CA ASN A 59 -17.87 -0.59 8.65
C ASN A 59 -17.64 -1.42 9.91
#